data_AF-A0A4Q2YG82-F1
#
_entry.id   AF-A0A4Q2YG82-F1
#
_cell.length_a   1.000
_cell.length_b   1.000
_cell.length_c   1.000
_cell.angle_alpha   90.00
_cell.angle_beta   90.00
_cell.angle_gamma   90.00
#
_symmetry.space_group_name_H-M   'P 1'
#
loop_
_entity.id
_entity.type
_entity.pdbx_description
1 polymer ?
#
loop_
_entity_poly.entity_id
_entity_poly.type
_entity_poly.pdbx_seq_one_letter_code
_entity_poly.pdbx_strand_id
1 'polypeptide(L)' 'FDLIVTMDESNHDHVRELDSTGKHHPKIRPLVSFCRIHDDARVPDPYYGGQRGFDHVISLLEDGCGGILDEMAR' A
#
# COMPACT_ATOMS: atom_id res chain seq x y z
N PHE A 1 -12.35 -8.13 6.60
CA PHE A 1 -11.59 -7.74 5.41
C PHE A 1 -10.76 -8.91 4.93
N ASP A 2 -10.62 -9.06 3.62
CA ASP A 2 -9.82 -10.11 2.98
C ASP A 2 -8.44 -9.60 2.55
N LEU A 3 -8.32 -8.29 2.38
CA LEU A 3 -7.07 -7.57 2.15
C LEU A 3 -7.09 -6.28 2.98
N ILE A 4 -5.95 -5.97 3.59
CA ILE A 4 -5.65 -4.69 4.24
C ILE A 4 -4.38 -4.17 3.58
N VAL A 5 -4.45 -2.95 3.04
CA VAL A 5 -3.35 -2.35 2.29
C VAL A 5 -2.71 -1.23 3.11
N THR A 6 -1.38 -1.25 3.21
CA THR A 6 -0.60 -0.26 3.98
C THR A 6 0.20 0.63 3.05
N MET A 7 0.32 1.92 3.39
CA MET A 7 0.99 2.90 2.53
C MET A 7 2.52 2.87 2.71
N ASP A 8 2.98 2.67 3.93
CA ASP A 8 4.39 2.59 4.29
C ASP A 8 4.66 1.50 5.34
N GLU A 9 5.91 1.37 5.75
CA GLU A 9 6.36 0.41 6.75
C GLU A 9 5.78 0.70 8.14
N SER A 10 5.63 1.98 8.50
CA SER A 10 5.05 2.35 9.81
C SER A 10 3.60 1.92 9.92
N ASN A 11 2.81 2.12 8.87
CA ASN A 11 1.43 1.66 8.78
C ASN A 11 1.37 0.12 8.88
N HIS A 12 2.26 -0.57 8.16
CA HIS A 12 2.33 -2.02 8.18
C HIS A 12 2.61 -2.57 9.58
N ASP A 13 3.59 -2.02 10.27
CA ASP A 13 3.98 -2.46 11.61
C ASP A 13 2.88 -2.17 12.63
N HIS A 14 2.31 -0.97 12.63
CA HIS A 14 1.20 -0.61 13.53
C HIS A 14 -0.04 -1.50 13.32
N VAL A 15 -0.41 -1.81 12.07
CA VAL A 15 -1.56 -2.69 11.80
C VAL A 15 -1.27 -4.12 12.27
N ARG A 16 -0.03 -4.60 12.13
CA ARG A 16 0.35 -5.94 12.59
C ARG A 16 0.39 -6.06 14.11
N GLU A 17 0.76 -4.99 14.81
CA GLU A 17 0.73 -4.92 16.28
C GLU A 17 -0.69 -5.05 16.84
N LEU A 18 -1.70 -4.61 16.09
CA LEU A 18 -3.12 -4.78 16.48
C LEU A 18 -3.57 -6.25 16.42
N ASP A 19 -2.88 -7.10 15.67
CA ASP A 19 -3.10 -8.55 15.66
C ASP A 19 -1.93 -9.28 16.31
N SER A 20 -1.91 -9.25 17.64
CA SER A 20 -0.88 -9.89 18.46
C SER A 20 -0.76 -11.41 18.24
N THR A 21 -1.79 -12.05 17.69
CA THR A 21 -1.77 -13.49 17.37
C THR A 21 -1.18 -13.79 16.00
N GLY A 22 -1.03 -12.78 15.15
CA GLY A 22 -0.55 -12.91 13.77
C GLY A 22 -1.50 -13.63 12.81
N LYS A 23 -2.71 -13.98 13.26
CA LYS A 23 -3.69 -14.78 12.49
C LYS A 23 -4.03 -14.16 11.13
N HIS A 24 -4.01 -12.84 11.04
CA HIS A 24 -4.42 -12.07 9.87
C HIS A 24 -3.24 -11.39 9.16
N HIS A 25 -1.99 -11.60 9.61
CA HIS A 25 -0.80 -11.04 8.96
C HIS A 25 -0.72 -11.33 7.44
N PRO A 26 -1.12 -12.52 6.94
CA PRO A 26 -1.13 -12.77 5.49
C PRO A 26 -2.08 -11.88 4.68
N LYS A 27 -3.05 -11.22 5.33
CA LYS A 27 -3.99 -10.29 4.69
C LYS A 27 -3.46 -8.86 4.64
N ILE A 28 -2.35 -8.55 5.30
CA ILE A 28 -1.78 -7.20 5.39
C ILE A 28 -0.63 -7.12 4.39
N ARG A 29 -0.77 -6.30 3.34
CA ARG A 29 0.23 -6.15 2.27
C ARG A 29 0.48 -4.67 1.96
N PRO A 30 1.73 -4.25 1.71
CA PRO A 30 2.03 -2.90 1.23
C PRO A 30 1.39 -2.63 -0.13
N LEU A 31 0.88 -1.42 -0.37
CA LEU A 31 0.30 -1.04 -1.67
C LEU A 31 1.31 -1.21 -2.81
N VAL A 32 2.55 -0.78 -2.58
CA VAL A 32 3.62 -0.85 -3.59
C VAL A 32 3.96 -2.28 -4.01
N SER A 33 3.58 -3.30 -3.22
CA SER A 33 3.72 -4.70 -3.63
C SER A 33 2.79 -5.11 -4.78
N PHE A 34 1.81 -4.28 -5.11
CA PHE A 34 0.88 -4.47 -6.22
C PHE A 34 1.22 -3.59 -7.43
N CYS A 35 2.09 -2.60 -7.29
CA CYS A 35 2.52 -1.73 -8.38
C CYS A 35 3.26 -2.54 -9.46
N ARG A 36 3.08 -2.15 -10.72
CA ARG A 36 3.70 -2.79 -11.88
C ARG A 36 4.52 -1.83 -12.72
N ILE A 37 4.22 -0.54 -12.62
CA ILE A 37 4.88 0.53 -13.36
C ILE A 37 5.90 1.22 -12.46
N HIS A 38 5.54 1.48 -11.20
CA HIS A 38 6.38 2.15 -10.22
C HIS A 38 7.13 1.15 -9.33
N ASP A 39 8.38 1.46 -9.00
CA ASP A 39 9.28 0.64 -8.18
C ASP A 39 9.58 1.26 -6.80
N ASP A 40 8.77 2.26 -6.39
CA ASP A 40 8.85 2.90 -5.09
C ASP A 40 8.81 1.88 -3.94
N ALA A 41 9.71 2.05 -2.96
CA ALA A 41 9.77 1.16 -1.79
C ALA A 41 8.57 1.33 -0.83
N ARG A 42 7.89 2.48 -0.90
CA ARG A 42 6.71 2.83 -0.11
C ARG A 42 5.94 3.97 -0.78
N VAL A 43 4.69 4.18 -0.39
CA VAL A 43 3.97 5.41 -0.72
C VAL A 43 4.48 6.52 0.20
N PRO A 44 5.08 7.60 -0.32
CA PRO A 44 5.59 8.67 0.51
C PRO A 44 4.45 9.52 1.09
N ASP A 45 4.69 10.11 2.26
CA ASP A 45 3.80 11.12 2.81
C ASP A 45 3.81 12.39 1.90
N PRO A 46 2.66 12.80 1.33
CA PRO A 46 2.61 13.89 0.36
C PRO A 46 2.77 15.28 1.00
N TYR A 47 2.62 15.43 2.33
CA TYR A 47 2.57 16.74 2.99
C TYR A 47 3.90 17.52 2.92
N TYR A 48 5.02 16.85 2.66
CA TYR A 48 6.34 17.48 2.54
C TYR A 48 6.70 17.92 1.10
N GLY A 49 5.93 17.51 0.09
CA GLY A 49 6.22 17.76 -1.33
C GLY A 49 5.37 18.84 -2.01
N GLY A 50 4.38 19.39 -1.30
CA GLY A 50 3.34 20.23 -1.91
C GLY A 50 2.55 19.46 -2.97
N GLN A 51 2.00 20.15 -3.98
CA GLN A 51 1.14 19.53 -5.01
C GLN A 51 1.78 18.31 -5.70
N ARG A 52 3.08 18.40 -6.04
CA ARG A 52 3.80 17.29 -6.71
C ARG A 52 3.88 16.02 -5.85
N GLY A 53 3.91 16.17 -4.53
CA GLY A 53 3.85 15.04 -3.60
C GLY A 53 2.51 14.30 -3.69
N PHE A 54 1.41 15.04 -3.76
CA PHE A 54 0.08 14.45 -3.95
C PHE A 54 -0.06 13.78 -5.31
N ASP A 55 0.41 14.42 -6.39
CA ASP A 55 0.33 13.85 -7.75
C ASP A 55 1.12 12.52 -7.84
N HIS A 56 2.29 12.43 -7.19
CA HIS A 56 3.06 11.20 -7.11
C HIS A 56 2.31 10.10 -6.33
N VAL A 57 1.74 10.44 -5.17
CA VAL A 57 0.94 9.48 -4.39
C VAL A 57 -0.25 8.96 -5.20
N ILE A 58 -0.96 9.84 -5.92
CA ILE A 58 -2.06 9.43 -6.80
C ILE A 58 -1.57 8.45 -7.87
N SER A 59 -0.42 8.70 -8.48
CA SER A 59 0.16 7.81 -9.51
C SER A 59 0.46 6.41 -8.95
N LEU A 60 0.96 6.33 -7.71
CA LEU A 60 1.17 5.05 -7.00
C LEU A 60 -0.15 4.37 -6.63
N LEU A 61 -1.16 5.13 -6.22
CA LEU A 61 -2.50 4.61 -5.92
C LEU A 61 -3.15 4.01 -7.16
N GLU A 62 -3.05 4.67 -8.31
CA GLU A 62 -3.63 4.18 -9.57
C GLU A 62 -2.97 2.87 -10.03
N ASP A 63 -1.63 2.81 -10.01
CA ASP A 63 -0.88 1.61 -10.37
C ASP A 63 -1.15 0.45 -9.39
N GLY A 64 -1.03 0.70 -8.08
CA GLY A 64 -1.29 -0.30 -7.05
C GLY A 64 -2.72 -0.83 -7.05
N CYS A 65 -3.73 0.04 -7.21
CA CYS A 65 -5.12 -0.39 -7.33
C CYS A 65 -5.36 -1.22 -8.60
N GLY A 66 -4.74 -0.84 -9.73
CA GLY A 66 -4.79 -1.64 -10.95
C GLY A 66 -4.23 -3.05 -10.73
N GLY A 67 -3.08 -3.16 -10.05
CA GLY A 67 -2.48 -4.43 -9.68
C GLY A 67 -3.38 -5.31 -8.79
N ILE A 68 -4.05 -4.71 -7.81
CA ILE A 68 -5.01 -5.40 -6.93
C ILE A 68 -6.21 -5.94 -7.73
N LEU A 69 -6.82 -5.11 -8.58
CA LEU A 69 -7.98 -5.51 -9.37
C LEU A 69 -7.66 -6.71 -10.29
N ASP A 70 -6.49 -6.68 -10.91
CA ASP A 70 -6.02 -7.77 -11.77
C ASP A 70 -5.70 -9.08 -11.00
N GLU A 71 -5.22 -8.98 -9.75
CA GLU A 71 -5.07 -10.17 -8.89
C GLU A 71 -6.45 -10.76 -8.52
N MET A 72 -7.45 -9.90 -8.26
CA MET A 72 -8.79 -10.32 -7.86
C MET A 72 -9.65 -10.87 -9.01
N ALA A 73 -9.34 -10.48 -10.26
CA ALA A 73 -10.05 -10.96 -11.44
C ALA A 73 -9.61 -12.36 -11.91
N ARG A 74 -8.60 -12.95 -11.27
CA ARG A 74 -8.09 -14.30 -11.54
C ARG A 74 -8.77 -15.35 -10.67
#